data_AF-A0A380CI05-F1
#
_entry.id   AF-A0A380CI05-F1
#
_cell.length_a   1.000
_cell.length_b   1.000
_cell.length_c   1.000
_cell.angle_alpha   90.00
_cell.angle_beta   90.00
_cell.angle_gamma   90.00
#
_symmetry.space_group_name_H-M   'P 1'
#
loop_
_entity.id
_entity.type
_entity.pdbx_description
1 polymer ?
#
loop_
_entity_poly.entity_id
_entity_poly.type
_entity_poly.pdbx_seq_one_letter_code
_entity_poly.pdbx_strand_id
1 'polypeptide(L)'
;MSHNENYDLKAKDAGLIIGIPNEIYFMAISKTSTVYVEWIDTRWMAWRETYILNSSKRKSYKRIAHGEFEEVIPRVKGYLEFIQNNQKAK
;
A
#
# COMPACT_ATOMS: atom_id res chain seq x y z
N MET A 1 21.56 -14.76 12.70
CA MET A 1 20.96 -15.61 11.65
C MET A 1 20.20 -14.69 10.72
N SER A 2 20.74 -14.47 9.52
CA SER A 2 20.21 -13.54 8.51
C SER A 2 19.19 -14.29 7.64
N HIS A 3 17.90 -14.16 7.96
CA HIS A 3 16.86 -14.31 6.95
C HIS A 3 16.61 -12.90 6.43
N ASN A 4 17.30 -12.54 5.34
CA ASN A 4 17.10 -11.26 4.69
C ASN A 4 15.77 -11.33 3.92
N GLU A 5 14.66 -11.20 4.65
CA GLU A 5 13.33 -11.06 4.06
C GLU A 5 13.31 -9.75 3.30
N ASN A 6 13.48 -9.85 1.98
CA ASN A 6 13.54 -8.67 1.14
C ASN A 6 12.11 -8.13 0.95
N TYR A 7 11.69 -7.25 1.87
CA TYR A 7 10.38 -6.60 1.85
C TYR A 7 10.14 -5.86 0.53
N ASP A 8 11.18 -5.27 -0.07
CA ASP A 8 11.09 -4.63 -1.38
C ASP A 8 10.62 -5.59 -2.48
N LEU A 9 11.13 -6.83 -2.50
CA LEU A 9 10.72 -7.85 -3.47
C LEU A 9 9.28 -8.31 -3.24
N LYS A 10 8.92 -8.58 -1.97
CA LYS A 10 7.55 -8.98 -1.60
C LYS A 10 6.54 -7.86 -1.91
N ALA A 11 6.90 -6.60 -1.67
CA ALA A 11 6.07 -5.44 -1.99
C ALA A 11 5.90 -5.25 -3.51
N LYS A 12 6.97 -5.43 -4.29
CA LYS A 12 6.92 -5.43 -5.76
C LYS A 12 6.00 -6.53 -6.30
N ASP A 13 6.08 -7.75 -5.76
CA ASP A 13 5.18 -8.85 -6.15
C ASP A 13 3.70 -8.57 -5.83
N ALA A 14 3.45 -7.81 -4.77
CA ALA A 14 2.11 -7.32 -4.43
C ALA A 14 1.63 -6.17 -5.34
N GLY A 15 2.46 -5.70 -6.28
CA GLY A 15 2.14 -4.61 -7.20
C GLY A 15 2.43 -3.21 -6.66
N LEU A 16 3.22 -3.08 -5.59
CA LEU A 16 3.61 -1.79 -5.02
C LEU A 16 4.91 -1.28 -5.65
N ILE A 17 5.04 0.04 -5.68
CA ILE A 17 6.28 0.77 -5.99
C ILE A 17 7.02 1.03 -4.68
N ILE A 18 8.34 0.94 -4.71
CA ILE A 18 9.20 1.29 -3.56
C ILE A 18 9.38 2.81 -3.53
N GLY A 19 8.95 3.45 -2.45
CA GLY A 19 9.24 4.86 -2.20
C GLY A 19 10.58 5.03 -1.48
N ILE A 20 10.76 4.31 -0.37
CA ILE A 20 12.01 4.21 0.39
C ILE A 20 12.24 2.73 0.70
N PRO A 21 13.39 2.15 0.33
CA PRO A 21 13.69 0.74 0.55
C PRO A 21 13.48 0.31 2.00
N ASN A 22 12.78 -0.79 2.22
CA ASN A 22 12.47 -1.36 3.54
C ASN A 22 11.64 -0.47 4.48
N GLU A 23 11.09 0.65 4.00
CA GLU A 23 10.37 1.62 4.86
C GLU A 23 8.99 1.98 4.31
N ILE A 24 8.88 2.36 3.04
CA ILE A 24 7.62 2.81 2.45
C ILE A 24 7.42 2.29 1.03
N TYR A 25 6.22 1.76 0.80
CA TYR A 25 5.74 1.29 -0.49
C TYR A 25 4.39 1.93 -0.81
N PHE A 26 4.09 2.12 -2.08
CA PHE A 26 2.82 2.71 -2.48
C PHE A 26 2.38 2.29 -3.88
N MET A 27 1.09 2.47 -4.18
CA MET A 27 0.51 2.32 -5.51
C MET A 27 -0.56 3.38 -5.71
N ALA A 28 -0.37 4.24 -6.72
CA ALA A 28 -1.42 5.14 -7.16
C ALA A 28 -2.50 4.32 -7.89
N ILE A 29 -3.73 4.36 -7.38
CA ILE A 29 -4.88 3.64 -7.97
C ILE A 29 -5.75 4.56 -8.85
N SER A 30 -5.59 5.89 -8.70
CA SER A 30 -6.17 6.90 -9.58
C SER A 30 -5.40 8.22 -9.44
N LYS A 31 -5.78 9.26 -10.20
CA LYS A 31 -5.22 10.62 -10.07
C LYS A 31 -5.38 11.25 -8.68
N THR A 32 -6.30 10.74 -7.86
CA THR A 32 -6.64 11.31 -6.56
C THR A 32 -6.58 10.27 -5.43
N SER A 33 -6.11 9.05 -5.68
CA SER A 33 -6.10 8.00 -4.66
C SER A 33 -4.84 7.17 -4.73
N THR A 34 -4.24 6.94 -3.56
CA THR A 34 -3.00 6.17 -3.41
C THR A 34 -3.14 5.23 -2.22
N VAL A 35 -2.66 4.01 -2.39
CA VAL A 35 -2.46 3.05 -1.30
C VAL A 35 -1.02 3.15 -0.82
N TYR A 36 -0.83 3.22 0.49
CA TYR A 36 0.46 3.28 1.16
C TYR A 36 0.63 2.08 2.08
N VAL A 37 1.87 1.64 2.22
CA VAL A 37 2.34 0.64 3.19
C VAL A 37 3.62 1.20 3.80
N GLU A 38 3.62 1.44 5.10
CA GLU A 38 4.75 2.07 5.80
C GLU A 38 4.97 1.42 7.16
N TRP A 39 6.22 1.33 7.60
CA TRP A 39 6.56 1.01 8.98
C TRP A 39 6.38 2.25 9.85
N ILE A 40 5.33 2.26 10.68
CA ILE A 40 5.03 3.39 11.56
C ILE A 40 5.08 2.92 13.01
N ASP A 41 5.91 3.59 13.80
CA ASP A 41 6.24 3.28 15.20
C ASP A 41 6.82 1.86 15.36
N THR A 42 5.95 0.86 15.43
CA THR A 42 6.30 -0.53 15.79
C THR A 42 5.61 -1.57 14.91
N ARG A 43 4.95 -1.16 13.83
CA ARG A 43 4.22 -2.09 12.95
C ARG A 43 4.11 -1.57 11.52
N TRP A 44 3.92 -2.49 10.59
CA TRP A 44 3.49 -2.14 9.25
C TRP A 44 2.04 -1.68 9.27
N MET A 45 1.79 -0.58 8.59
CA MET A 45 0.49 0.03 8.42
C MET A 45 0.20 0.11 6.93
N ALA A 46 -0.99 -0.36 6.51
CA ALA A 46 -1.47 -0.18 5.15
C ALA A 46 -2.77 0.61 5.14
N TRP A 47 -2.82 1.64 4.32
CA TRP A 47 -4.00 2.50 4.19
C TRP A 47 -4.13 3.09 2.79
N ARG A 48 -5.33 3.55 2.47
CA ARG A 48 -5.62 4.32 1.28
C ARG A 48 -5.89 5.76 1.67
N GLU A 49 -5.24 6.69 1.01
CA GLU A 49 -5.62 8.10 1.02
C GLU A 49 -6.31 8.48 -0.28
N THR A 50 -7.31 9.35 -0.16
CA THR A 50 -7.91 10.03 -1.31
C THR A 50 -7.77 11.52 -1.11
N TYR A 51 -7.30 12.23 -2.11
CA TYR A 51 -7.07 13.68 -2.08
C TYR A 51 -8.15 14.42 -2.88
N ILE A 52 -8.33 15.70 -2.56
CA ILE A 52 -9.08 16.62 -3.40
C ILE A 52 -8.25 16.87 -4.66
N LEU A 53 -8.88 16.84 -5.84
CA LEU A 53 -8.19 17.06 -7.11
C LEU A 53 -7.44 18.41 -7.07
N ASN A 54 -6.17 18.41 -7.50
CA ASN A 54 -5.29 19.59 -7.51
C ASN A 54 -5.07 20.21 -6.11
N SER A 55 -5.17 19.41 -5.05
CA SER A 55 -4.91 19.86 -3.68
C SER A 55 -4.17 18.77 -2.89
N SER A 56 -3.31 19.19 -1.98
CA SER A 56 -2.71 18.30 -0.97
C SER A 56 -3.69 17.93 0.15
N LYS A 57 -4.90 18.52 0.16
CA LYS A 57 -5.91 18.22 1.17
C LYS A 57 -6.45 16.81 0.98
N ARG A 58 -6.28 15.99 2.02
CA ARG A 58 -6.88 14.66 2.11
C ARG A 58 -8.40 14.76 2.24
N LYS A 59 -9.11 14.15 1.30
CA LYS A 59 -10.57 13.98 1.31
C LYS A 59 -10.99 12.80 2.20
N SER A 60 -10.25 11.69 2.16
CA SER A 60 -10.56 10.53 3.00
C SER A 60 -9.33 9.68 3.30
N TYR A 61 -9.45 8.90 4.37
CA TYR A 61 -8.47 7.93 4.84
C TYR A 61 -9.19 6.62 5.14
N LYS A 62 -8.68 5.49 4.64
CA LYS A 62 -9.20 4.16 4.93
C LYS A 62 -8.06 3.22 5.28
N ARG A 63 -8.05 2.70 6.52
CA ARG A 63 -7.11 1.65 6.93
C ARG A 63 -7.47 0.33 6.25
N ILE A 64 -6.47 -0.36 5.71
CA ILE A 64 -6.60 -1.66 5.03
C ILE A 64 -6.15 -2.76 5.99
N ALA A 65 -4.96 -2.64 6.56
CA ALA A 65 -4.36 -3.63 7.45
C ALA A 65 -3.31 -2.99 8.37
N HIS A 66 -2.93 -3.70 9.42
CA HIS A 66 -1.77 -3.40 10.25
C HIS A 66 -1.22 -4.68 10.88
N GLY A 67 0.05 -4.70 11.27
CA GLY A 67 0.69 -5.86 11.91
C GLY A 67 2.11 -6.07 11.40
N GLU A 68 2.54 -7.33 11.36
CA GLU A 68 3.80 -7.71 10.73
C GLU A 68 3.70 -7.62 9.21
N PHE A 69 4.84 -7.52 8.52
CA PHE A 69 4.89 -7.32 7.08
C PHE A 69 4.17 -8.45 6.33
N GLU A 70 4.42 -9.68 6.78
CA GLU A 70 3.89 -10.94 6.28
C GLU A 70 2.37 -11.03 6.42
N GLU A 71 1.79 -10.29 7.37
CA GLU A 71 0.34 -10.21 7.56
C GLU A 71 -0.29 -9.08 6.74
N VAL A 72 0.45 -7.99 6.53
CA VAL A 72 -0.04 -6.78 5.86
C VAL A 72 -0.01 -6.95 4.34
N ILE A 73 1.10 -7.44 3.77
CA ILE A 73 1.27 -7.52 2.32
C ILE A 73 0.23 -8.38 1.60
N PRO A 74 -0.14 -9.59 2.08
CA PRO A 74 -1.18 -10.38 1.43
C PRO A 74 -2.53 -9.66 1.36
N ARG A 75 -2.87 -8.89 2.41
CA ARG A 75 -4.11 -8.10 2.46
C ARG A 75 -4.06 -6.92 1.48
N VAL A 76 -2.89 -6.30 1.33
CA VAL A 76 -2.68 -5.22 0.34
C VAL A 76 -2.80 -5.76 -1.07
N LYS A 77 -2.16 -6.90 -1.38
CA LYS A 77 -2.25 -7.56 -2.68
C LYS A 77 -3.71 -7.85 -3.07
N GLY A 78 -4.47 -8.52 -2.21
CA GLY A 78 -5.89 -8.79 -2.45
C GLY A 78 -6.74 -7.52 -2.58
N TYR A 79 -6.42 -6.46 -1.83
CA TYR A 79 -7.11 -5.17 -1.95
C TYR A 79 -6.85 -4.48 -3.31
N LEU A 80 -5.60 -4.51 -3.79
CA LEU A 80 -5.22 -3.96 -5.09
C LEU A 80 -5.87 -4.75 -6.24
N GLU A 81 -5.85 -6.08 -6.17
CA GLU A 81 -6.53 -6.95 -7.14
C GLU A 81 -8.04 -6.66 -7.21
N PHE A 82 -8.69 -6.53 -6.06
CA PHE A 82 -10.11 -6.15 -5.98
C PHE A 82 -10.37 -4.78 -6.65
N ILE A 83 -9.54 -3.77 -6.40
CA ILE A 83 -9.70 -2.45 -7.03
C ILE A 83 -9.52 -2.55 -8.54
N GLN A 84 -8.45 -3.20 -9.00
CA GLN A 84 -8.14 -3.31 -10.42
C GLN A 84 -9.25 -4.05 -11.18
N ASN A 85 -9.81 -5.11 -10.61
CA ASN A 85 -10.92 -5.84 -11.22
C ASN A 85 -12.19 -4.99 -11.32
N ASN A 86 -12.50 -4.21 -10.28
CA ASN A 86 -13.65 -3.28 -10.32
C ASN A 86 -13.44 -2.10 -11.28
N GLN A 87 -12.20 -1.72 -11.59
CA GLN A 87 -11.91 -0.70 -12.59
C GLN A 87 -12.07 -1.23 -14.01
N LYS A 88 -11.70 -2.49 -14.28
CA LYS A 88 -11.87 -3.14 -15.59
C LYS A 88 -13.32 -3.45 -15.95
N ALA A 89 -14.18 -3.62 -14.95
CA ALA A 89 -15.61 -3.88 -15.15
C ALA A 89 -16.43 -2.61 -15.49
N LYS A 90 -15.80 -1.44 -15.52
CA LYS A 90 -16.40 -0.15 -15.91
C LYS A 90 -15.99 0.23 -17.32
#